data_AF-U1R377-F1
#
_entry.id   AF-U1R377-F1
#
_cell.length_a   1.000
_cell.length_b   1.000
_cell.length_c   1.000
_cell.angle_alpha   90.00
_cell.angle_beta   90.00
_cell.angle_gamma   90.00
#
_symmetry.space_group_name_H-M   'P 1'
#
loop_
_entity.id
_entity.type
_entity.pdbx_description
1 polymer ?
#
loop_
_entity_poly.entity_id
_entity_poly.type
_entity_poly.pdbx_seq_one_letter_code
_entity_poly.pdbx_strand_id
1 'polypeptide(L)'
;MLALNANVEAARTDTDGDGFAVVADEIKQLAEEAGDRADDIDSLVDDIDRQTDETVGQIRAAGNRIADSNETVERAIDALYDIDEVVGEVNEGIADIDRATDDQAASTEQVAATVEEVTEIADQNAADASGVSAAVEQQTATVSEVAQTAEDVADRTAGLADTVAQFEVDPDTDAAAAVDTTDEPTAPTNDAEPTGQPAPDGGR
;
A
#
# COMPACT_ATOMS: atom_id res chain seq x y z
N MET A 1 52.47 -88.16 -14.01
CA MET A 1 52.61 -89.45 -14.73
C MET A 1 54.01 -89.73 -15.30
N LEU A 2 54.93 -88.76 -15.41
CA LEU A 2 56.31 -89.00 -15.91
C LEU A 2 57.30 -89.50 -14.83
N ALA A 3 57.23 -88.98 -13.60
CA ALA A 3 58.13 -89.37 -12.49
C ALA A 3 57.97 -90.84 -12.05
N LEU A 4 56.75 -91.39 -12.16
CA LEU A 4 56.46 -92.79 -11.84
C LEU A 4 57.15 -93.76 -12.81
N ASN A 5 57.21 -93.43 -14.10
CA ASN A 5 57.91 -94.25 -15.10
C ASN A 5 59.43 -94.19 -14.95
N ALA A 6 59.98 -93.07 -14.46
CA ALA A 6 61.41 -92.94 -14.17
C ALA A 6 61.85 -93.80 -12.97
N ASN A 7 61.04 -93.86 -11.90
CA ASN A 7 61.29 -94.75 -10.75
C ASN A 7 61.26 -96.24 -11.12
N VAL A 8 60.40 -96.62 -12.06
CA VAL A 8 60.32 -98.01 -12.55
C VAL A 8 61.56 -98.38 -13.40
N GLU A 9 62.10 -97.44 -14.18
CA GLU A 9 63.29 -97.69 -15.02
C GLU A 9 64.60 -97.64 -14.20
N ALA A 10 64.67 -96.80 -13.16
CA ALA A 10 65.80 -96.75 -12.23
C ALA A 10 65.99 -98.06 -11.42
N ALA A 11 64.89 -98.69 -11.02
CA ALA A 11 64.91 -99.99 -10.33
C ALA A 11 65.35 -101.18 -11.22
N ARG A 12 65.49 -100.96 -12.53
CA ARG A 12 65.79 -101.99 -13.53
C ARG A 12 67.26 -102.06 -13.94
N THR A 13 68.10 -101.12 -13.49
CA THR A 13 69.50 -100.96 -13.95
C THR A 13 70.48 -101.21 -12.79
N ASP A 14 71.08 -102.40 -12.73
CA ASP A 14 71.82 -102.95 -11.56
C ASP A 14 73.16 -102.25 -11.17
N THR A 15 73.55 -101.11 -11.74
CA THR A 15 74.88 -100.51 -11.42
C THR A 15 74.93 -98.98 -11.31
N ASP A 16 73.91 -98.23 -11.73
CA ASP A 16 73.85 -96.75 -11.61
C ASP A 16 72.48 -96.19 -11.11
N GLY A 17 71.55 -97.07 -10.71
CA GLY A 17 70.14 -96.73 -10.45
C GLY A 17 69.82 -95.93 -9.18
N ASP A 18 70.67 -95.99 -8.14
CA ASP A 18 70.42 -95.31 -6.85
C ASP A 18 70.40 -93.77 -6.99
N GLY A 19 71.24 -93.20 -7.86
CA GLY A 19 71.24 -91.76 -8.12
C GLY A 19 70.01 -91.29 -8.91
N PHE A 20 69.52 -92.12 -9.84
CA PHE A 20 68.31 -91.82 -10.62
C PHE A 20 67.04 -91.91 -9.78
N ALA A 21 66.96 -92.83 -8.82
CA ALA A 21 65.85 -92.96 -7.90
C ALA A 21 65.69 -91.70 -7.00
N VAL A 22 66.80 -91.18 -6.46
CA VAL A 22 66.78 -89.94 -5.65
C VAL A 22 66.34 -88.74 -6.49
N VAL A 23 66.85 -88.61 -7.72
CA VAL A 23 66.47 -87.53 -8.63
C VAL A 23 64.99 -87.62 -9.04
N ALA A 24 64.47 -88.84 -9.25
CA ALA A 24 63.06 -89.03 -9.59
C ALA A 24 62.11 -88.74 -8.41
N ASP A 25 62.52 -89.01 -7.16
CA ASP A 25 61.78 -88.63 -5.96
C ASP A 25 61.79 -87.11 -5.75
N GLU A 26 62.93 -86.44 -5.97
CA GLU A 26 63.05 -84.98 -5.94
C GLU A 26 62.15 -84.32 -7.02
N ILE A 27 62.14 -84.87 -8.24
CA ILE A 27 61.27 -84.39 -9.33
C ILE A 27 59.80 -84.58 -8.97
N LYS A 28 59.45 -85.70 -8.31
CA LYS A 28 58.07 -85.95 -7.85
C LYS A 28 57.68 -84.93 -6.78
N GLN A 29 58.54 -84.69 -5.80
CA GLN A 29 58.28 -83.71 -4.74
C GLN A 29 58.14 -82.29 -5.29
N LEU A 30 59.03 -81.87 -6.22
CA LEU A 30 58.91 -80.59 -6.91
C LEU A 30 57.64 -80.48 -7.75
N ALA A 31 57.20 -81.57 -8.38
CA ALA A 31 55.97 -81.59 -9.15
C ALA A 31 54.71 -81.53 -8.26
N GLU A 32 54.72 -82.19 -7.10
CA GLU A 32 53.67 -82.08 -6.09
C GLU A 32 53.62 -80.67 -5.51
N GLU A 33 54.77 -80.09 -5.12
CA GLU A 33 54.84 -78.71 -4.64
C GLU A 33 54.42 -77.69 -5.72
N ALA A 34 54.82 -77.89 -6.98
CA ALA A 34 54.35 -77.05 -8.09
C ALA A 34 52.83 -77.17 -8.33
N GLY A 35 52.26 -78.35 -8.08
CA GLY A 35 50.82 -78.58 -8.11
C GLY A 35 50.10 -77.81 -7.01
N ASP A 36 50.55 -77.95 -5.76
CA ASP A 36 49.99 -77.23 -4.61
C ASP A 36 50.06 -75.71 -4.82
N ARG A 37 51.18 -75.21 -5.36
CA ARG A 37 51.32 -73.78 -5.71
C ARG A 37 50.39 -73.33 -6.83
N ALA A 38 50.09 -74.20 -7.80
CA ALA A 38 49.14 -73.89 -8.85
C ALA A 38 47.71 -73.79 -8.29
N ASP A 39 47.34 -74.69 -7.36
CA ASP A 39 46.04 -74.67 -6.68
C ASP A 39 45.87 -73.41 -5.79
N ASP A 40 46.94 -72.99 -5.10
CA ASP A 40 46.97 -71.71 -4.35
C ASP A 40 46.75 -70.50 -5.28
N ILE A 41 47.38 -70.50 -6.46
CA ILE A 41 47.22 -69.44 -7.47
C ILE A 41 45.78 -69.43 -8.02
N ASP A 42 45.21 -70.60 -8.32
CA ASP A 42 43.84 -70.74 -8.81
C ASP A 42 42.83 -70.14 -7.80
N SER A 43 43.00 -70.47 -6.51
CA SER A 43 42.19 -69.92 -5.43
C SER A 43 42.31 -68.39 -5.31
N LEU A 44 43.53 -67.86 -5.47
CA LEU A 44 43.77 -66.41 -5.44
C LEU A 44 43.10 -65.70 -6.64
N VAL A 45 43.14 -66.32 -7.83
CA VAL A 45 42.48 -65.79 -9.03
C VAL A 45 40.97 -65.75 -8.83
N ASP A 46 40.37 -66.83 -8.31
CA ASP A 46 38.94 -66.89 -7.99
C ASP A 46 38.51 -65.80 -6.99
N ASP A 47 39.35 -65.52 -5.99
CA ASP A 47 39.11 -64.45 -5.02
C ASP A 47 39.20 -63.06 -5.64
N ILE A 48 40.18 -62.82 -6.53
CA ILE A 48 40.34 -61.56 -7.27
C ILE A 48 39.13 -61.34 -8.21
N ASP A 49 38.68 -62.37 -8.91
CA ASP A 49 37.53 -62.28 -9.80
C ASP A 49 36.26 -61.92 -9.02
N ARG A 50 36.03 -62.58 -7.88
CA ARG A 50 34.90 -62.26 -7.00
C ARG A 50 34.94 -60.81 -6.49
N GLN A 51 36.12 -60.34 -6.08
CA GLN A 51 36.31 -58.97 -5.61
C GLN A 51 36.14 -57.94 -6.74
N THR A 52 36.54 -58.29 -7.96
CA THR A 52 36.34 -57.48 -9.16
C THR A 52 34.85 -57.34 -9.46
N ASP A 53 34.10 -58.44 -9.45
CA ASP A 53 32.64 -58.43 -9.65
C ASP A 53 31.91 -57.59 -8.59
N GLU A 54 32.30 -57.70 -7.32
CA GLU A 54 31.76 -56.87 -6.25
C GLU A 54 32.05 -55.38 -6.50
N THR A 55 33.29 -55.04 -6.86
CA THR A 55 33.70 -53.66 -7.16
C THR A 55 32.91 -53.08 -8.33
N VAL A 56 32.70 -53.86 -9.41
CA VAL A 56 31.88 -53.45 -10.55
C VAL A 56 30.42 -53.21 -10.12
N GLY A 57 29.88 -54.06 -9.24
CA GLY A 57 28.55 -53.86 -8.63
C GLY A 57 28.45 -52.55 -7.85
N GLN A 58 29.44 -52.25 -7.01
CA GLN A 58 29.50 -51.02 -6.24
C GLN A 58 29.61 -49.78 -7.14
N ILE A 59 30.41 -49.82 -8.20
CA ILE A 59 30.53 -48.73 -9.18
C ILE A 59 29.20 -48.46 -9.88
N ARG A 60 28.46 -49.50 -10.29
CA ARG A 60 27.14 -49.35 -10.89
C ARG A 60 26.14 -48.72 -9.92
N ALA A 61 26.15 -49.16 -8.66
CA ALA A 61 25.29 -48.58 -7.63
C ALA A 61 25.64 -47.11 -7.33
N ALA A 62 26.93 -46.76 -7.31
CA ALA A 62 27.38 -45.38 -7.18
C ALA A 62 26.92 -44.51 -8.37
N GLY A 63 27.00 -45.04 -9.60
CA GLY A 63 26.50 -44.36 -10.79
C GLY A 63 25.01 -44.03 -10.70
N ASN A 64 24.18 -44.98 -10.25
CA ASN A 64 22.74 -44.74 -10.05
C ASN A 64 22.49 -43.66 -8.98
N ARG A 65 23.20 -43.71 -7.85
CA ARG A 65 23.05 -42.68 -6.79
C ARG A 65 23.45 -41.29 -7.28
N ILE A 66 24.46 -41.18 -8.14
CA ILE A 66 24.87 -39.91 -8.73
C ILE A 66 23.77 -39.38 -9.66
N ALA A 67 23.15 -40.25 -10.46
CA ALA A 67 22.01 -39.85 -11.32
C ALA A 67 20.83 -39.32 -10.47
N ASP A 68 20.44 -40.03 -9.42
CA ASP A 68 19.36 -39.60 -8.51
C ASP A 68 19.71 -38.27 -7.80
N SER A 69 21.00 -38.09 -7.46
CA SER A 69 21.49 -36.85 -6.84
C SER A 69 21.41 -35.68 -7.82
N ASN A 70 21.78 -35.88 -9.09
CA ASN A 70 21.67 -34.85 -10.11
C ASN A 70 20.22 -34.41 -10.32
N GLU A 71 19.28 -35.37 -10.41
CA GLU A 71 17.84 -35.04 -10.53
C GLU A 71 17.35 -34.23 -9.31
N THR A 72 17.85 -34.57 -8.11
CA THR A 72 17.51 -33.83 -6.89
C THR A 72 18.07 -32.40 -6.90
N VAL A 73 19.29 -32.22 -7.42
CA VAL A 73 19.91 -30.90 -7.58
C VAL A 73 19.15 -30.07 -8.62
N GLU A 74 18.75 -30.66 -9.75
CA GLU A 74 17.95 -29.98 -10.77
C GLU A 74 16.62 -29.48 -10.20
N ARG A 75 15.88 -30.34 -9.48
CA ARG A 75 14.65 -29.93 -8.78
C ARG A 75 14.88 -28.81 -7.75
N ALA A 76 16.02 -28.81 -7.07
CA ALA A 76 16.35 -27.75 -6.13
C ALA A 76 16.66 -26.41 -6.83
N ILE A 77 17.30 -26.46 -8.00
CA ILE A 77 17.56 -25.28 -8.84
C ILE A 77 16.23 -24.70 -9.33
N ASP A 78 15.32 -25.53 -9.83
CA ASP A 78 14.00 -25.08 -10.29
C ASP A 78 13.23 -24.39 -9.16
N ALA A 79 13.21 -24.99 -7.96
CA ALA A 79 12.57 -24.39 -6.79
C ALA A 79 13.21 -23.03 -6.39
N LEU A 80 14.51 -22.84 -6.62
CA LEU A 80 15.16 -21.56 -6.37
C LEU A 80 14.78 -20.51 -7.42
N TYR A 81 14.55 -20.90 -8.68
CA TYR A 81 14.01 -19.99 -9.70
C TYR A 81 12.58 -19.55 -9.36
N ASP A 82 11.72 -20.47 -8.91
CA ASP A 82 10.37 -20.15 -8.46
C ASP A 82 10.40 -19.16 -7.28
N ILE A 83 11.33 -19.35 -6.33
CA ILE A 83 11.52 -18.42 -5.21
C ILE A 83 11.97 -17.04 -5.69
N ASP A 84 12.89 -16.97 -6.66
CA ASP A 84 13.37 -15.70 -7.23
C ASP A 84 12.23 -14.92 -7.89
N GLU A 85 11.38 -15.60 -8.65
CA GLU A 85 10.19 -15.00 -9.28
C GLU A 85 9.23 -14.42 -8.22
N VAL A 86 8.89 -15.21 -7.19
CA VAL A 86 8.02 -14.76 -6.09
C VAL A 86 8.64 -13.57 -5.33
N VAL A 87 9.96 -13.58 -5.10
CA VAL A 87 10.65 -12.44 -4.48
C VAL A 87 10.59 -11.20 -5.38
N GLY A 88 10.67 -11.36 -6.70
CA GLY A 88 10.45 -10.30 -7.68
C GLY A 88 9.06 -9.67 -7.54
N GLU A 89 8.01 -10.50 -7.54
CA GLU A 89 6.62 -10.05 -7.36
C GLU A 89 6.41 -9.32 -6.02
N VAL A 90 6.99 -9.84 -4.94
CA VAL A 90 6.92 -9.20 -3.61
C VAL A 90 7.56 -7.81 -3.63
N ASN A 91 8.71 -7.64 -4.31
CA ASN A 91 9.36 -6.33 -4.42
C ASN A 91 8.52 -5.33 -5.22
N GLU A 92 7.86 -5.78 -6.30
CA GLU A 92 6.93 -4.95 -7.05
C GLU A 92 5.73 -4.53 -6.19
N GLY A 93 5.16 -5.47 -5.43
CA GLY A 93 4.09 -5.19 -4.48
C GLY A 93 4.48 -4.20 -3.38
N ILE A 94 5.72 -4.25 -2.87
CA ILE A 94 6.24 -3.26 -1.91
C ILE A 94 6.30 -1.88 -2.57
N ALA A 95 6.79 -1.77 -3.81
CA ALA A 95 6.85 -0.50 -4.52
C ALA A 95 5.45 0.09 -4.80
N ASP A 96 4.44 -0.76 -5.03
CA ASP A 96 3.04 -0.34 -5.11
C ASP A 96 2.51 0.21 -3.79
N ILE A 97 2.80 -0.47 -2.68
CA ILE A 97 2.40 -0.04 -1.32
C ILE A 97 3.05 1.30 -0.97
N ASP A 98 4.33 1.49 -1.27
CA ASP A 98 5.05 2.74 -1.01
C ASP A 98 4.38 3.91 -1.76
N ARG A 99 4.08 3.73 -3.05
CA ARG A 99 3.35 4.75 -3.85
C ARG A 99 1.97 5.06 -3.27
N ALA A 100 1.21 4.03 -2.90
CA ALA A 100 -0.12 4.22 -2.31
C ALA A 100 -0.04 4.93 -0.95
N THR A 101 1.04 4.71 -0.19
CA THR A 101 1.28 5.36 1.10
C THR A 101 1.63 6.84 0.92
N ASP A 102 2.45 7.18 -0.07
CA ASP A 102 2.75 8.57 -0.44
C ASP A 102 1.49 9.33 -0.88
N ASP A 103 0.64 8.71 -1.72
CA ASP A 103 -0.64 9.29 -2.14
C ASP A 103 -1.59 9.51 -0.95
N GLN A 104 -1.64 8.57 0.00
CA GLN A 104 -2.43 8.70 1.22
C GLN A 104 -1.92 9.83 2.13
N ALA A 105 -0.60 9.99 2.24
CA ALA A 105 0.00 11.09 3.00
C ALA A 105 -0.40 12.45 2.40
N ALA A 106 -0.27 12.60 1.08
CA ALA A 106 -0.69 13.82 0.38
C ALA A 106 -2.18 14.11 0.53
N SER A 107 -3.04 13.08 0.42
CA SER A 107 -4.48 13.23 0.65
C SER A 107 -4.80 13.63 2.09
N THR A 108 -4.04 13.13 3.06
CA THR A 108 -4.24 13.46 4.48
C THR A 108 -3.86 14.91 4.77
N GLU A 109 -2.76 15.40 4.18
CA GLU A 109 -2.37 16.81 4.25
C GLU A 109 -3.44 17.73 3.64
N GLN A 110 -4.01 17.34 2.49
CA GLN A 110 -5.09 18.09 1.86
C GLN A 110 -6.34 18.14 2.76
N VAL A 111 -6.73 17.02 3.36
CA VAL A 111 -7.85 16.98 4.30
C VAL A 111 -7.60 17.87 5.51
N ALA A 112 -6.40 17.85 6.08
CA ALA A 112 -6.03 18.72 7.19
C ALA A 112 -6.18 20.21 6.81
N ALA A 113 -5.68 20.61 5.65
CA ALA A 113 -5.82 21.98 5.15
C ALA A 113 -7.29 22.38 4.94
N THR A 114 -8.12 21.49 4.41
CA THR A 114 -9.57 21.75 4.28
C THR A 114 -10.25 21.90 5.63
N VAL A 115 -9.86 21.13 6.65
CA VAL A 115 -10.41 21.26 8.00
C VAL A 115 -10.03 22.60 8.65
N GLU A 116 -8.80 23.08 8.41
CA GLU A 116 -8.37 24.40 8.85
C GLU A 116 -9.22 25.52 8.20
N GLU A 117 -9.43 25.45 6.88
CA GLU A 117 -10.27 26.41 6.15
C GLU A 117 -11.72 26.40 6.65
N VAL A 118 -12.29 25.22 6.90
CA VAL A 118 -13.65 25.09 7.48
C VAL A 118 -13.73 25.71 8.86
N THR A 119 -12.66 25.58 9.67
CA THR A 119 -12.59 26.18 11.00
C THR A 119 -12.57 27.70 10.91
N GLU A 120 -11.76 28.26 10.01
CA GLU A 120 -11.71 29.71 9.78
C GLU A 120 -13.07 30.27 9.31
N ILE A 121 -13.74 29.58 8.40
CA ILE A 121 -15.09 29.95 7.94
C ILE A 121 -16.10 29.88 9.10
N ALA A 122 -16.01 28.87 9.96
CA ALA A 122 -16.89 28.74 11.11
C ALA A 122 -16.70 29.89 12.12
N ASP A 123 -15.46 30.28 12.38
CA ASP A 123 -15.13 31.42 13.24
C ASP A 123 -15.66 32.74 12.66
N GLN A 124 -15.50 32.95 11.35
CA GLN A 124 -16.05 34.13 10.66
C GLN A 124 -17.58 34.16 10.76
N ASN A 125 -18.26 33.03 10.50
CA ASN A 125 -19.71 32.94 10.62
C ASN A 125 -20.19 33.23 12.05
N ALA A 126 -19.46 32.79 13.07
CA ALA A 126 -19.78 33.10 14.47
C ALA A 126 -19.64 34.61 14.77
N ALA A 127 -18.60 35.25 14.25
CA ALA A 127 -18.42 36.70 14.35
C ALA A 127 -19.54 37.47 13.64
N ASP A 128 -19.91 37.05 12.43
CA ASP A 128 -20.99 37.66 11.66
C ASP A 128 -22.34 37.52 12.37
N ALA A 129 -22.64 36.34 12.92
CA ALA A 129 -23.86 36.11 13.70
C ALA A 129 -23.94 37.01 14.95
N SER A 130 -22.82 37.21 15.63
CA SER A 130 -22.71 38.15 16.75
C SER A 130 -22.97 39.59 16.31
N GLY A 131 -22.39 40.01 15.18
CA GLY A 131 -22.63 41.32 14.58
C GLY A 131 -24.10 41.54 14.20
N VAL A 132 -24.74 40.54 13.61
CA VAL A 132 -26.17 40.57 13.28
C VAL A 132 -27.03 40.69 14.55
N SER A 133 -26.71 39.93 15.61
CA SER A 133 -27.44 40.02 16.88
C SER A 133 -27.38 41.44 17.47
N ALA A 134 -26.18 42.04 17.48
CA ALA A 134 -26.00 43.42 17.95
C ALA A 134 -26.78 44.43 17.09
N ALA A 135 -26.81 44.25 15.78
CA ALA A 135 -27.59 45.10 14.87
C ALA A 135 -29.11 44.98 15.13
N VAL A 136 -29.60 43.77 15.42
CA VAL A 136 -31.02 43.52 15.77
C VAL A 136 -31.38 44.17 17.11
N GLU A 137 -30.49 44.12 18.10
CA GLU A 137 -30.70 44.81 19.38
C GLU A 137 -30.80 46.33 19.18
N GLN A 138 -29.87 46.92 18.41
CA GLN A 138 -29.90 48.34 18.09
C GLN A 138 -31.17 48.72 17.32
N GLN A 139 -31.56 47.92 16.32
CA GLN A 139 -32.78 48.14 15.55
C GLN A 139 -34.03 48.11 16.44
N THR A 140 -34.09 47.17 17.39
CA THR A 140 -35.20 47.07 18.36
C THR A 140 -35.30 48.31 19.24
N ALA A 141 -34.15 48.84 19.69
CA ALA A 141 -34.11 50.09 20.46
C ALA A 141 -34.63 51.28 19.62
N THR A 142 -34.15 51.43 18.39
CA THR A 142 -34.61 52.50 17.47
C THR A 142 -36.10 52.39 17.17
N VAL A 143 -36.62 51.18 16.92
CA VAL A 143 -38.07 50.97 16.71
C VAL A 143 -38.88 51.39 17.94
N SER A 144 -38.38 51.11 19.15
CA SER A 144 -39.05 51.52 20.39
C SER A 144 -39.07 53.04 20.56
N GLU A 145 -37.97 53.72 20.23
CA GLU A 145 -37.88 55.18 20.25
C GLU A 145 -38.80 55.84 19.21
N VAL A 146 -38.89 55.25 18.01
CA VAL A 146 -39.83 55.69 16.96
C VAL A 146 -41.28 55.53 17.43
N ALA A 147 -41.62 54.40 18.05
CA ALA A 147 -42.96 54.17 18.59
C ALA A 147 -43.33 55.22 19.65
N GLN A 148 -42.42 55.49 20.59
CA GLN A 148 -42.60 56.49 21.64
C GLN A 148 -42.75 57.91 21.05
N THR A 149 -41.96 58.25 20.04
CA THR A 149 -42.09 59.53 19.32
C THR A 149 -43.43 59.64 18.60
N ALA A 150 -43.94 58.55 18.01
CA ALA A 150 -45.24 58.52 17.35
C ALA A 150 -46.39 58.72 18.35
N GLU A 151 -46.31 58.12 19.54
CA GLU A 151 -47.24 58.36 20.65
C GLU A 151 -47.22 59.83 21.10
N ASP A 152 -46.03 60.40 21.34
CA ASP A 152 -45.87 61.82 21.69
C ASP A 152 -46.48 62.76 20.64
N VAL A 153 -46.30 62.45 19.35
CA VAL A 153 -46.89 63.23 18.25
C VAL A 153 -48.41 63.10 18.21
N ALA A 154 -48.94 61.90 18.45
CA ALA A 154 -50.39 61.67 18.53
C ALA A 154 -51.02 62.46 19.69
N ASP A 155 -50.41 62.42 20.87
CA ASP A 155 -50.87 63.15 22.06
C ASP A 155 -50.85 64.67 21.84
N ARG A 156 -49.76 65.21 21.26
CA ARG A 156 -49.67 66.63 20.90
C ARG A 156 -50.73 67.03 19.88
N THR A 157 -50.99 66.17 18.89
CA THR A 157 -52.01 66.44 17.86
C THR A 157 -53.41 66.44 18.46
N ALA A 158 -53.71 65.52 19.39
CA ALA A 158 -54.97 65.50 20.13
C ALA A 158 -55.15 66.78 20.98
N GLY A 159 -54.11 67.19 21.71
CA GLY A 159 -54.15 68.43 22.50
C GLY A 159 -54.30 69.69 21.64
N LEU A 160 -53.69 69.73 20.45
CA LEU A 160 -53.92 70.79 19.47
C LEU A 160 -55.37 70.80 18.98
N ALA A 161 -55.95 69.64 18.70
CA ALA A 161 -57.36 69.53 18.29
C ALA A 161 -58.32 70.03 19.40
N ASP A 162 -58.08 69.68 20.67
CA ASP A 162 -58.85 70.17 21.81
C ASP A 162 -58.70 71.69 22.00
N THR A 163 -57.50 72.23 21.76
CA THR A 163 -57.26 73.68 21.82
C THR A 163 -58.04 74.40 20.72
N VAL A 164 -58.01 73.89 19.49
CA VAL A 164 -58.79 74.43 18.36
C VAL A 164 -60.29 74.35 18.63
N ALA A 165 -60.77 73.27 19.25
CA ALA A 165 -62.19 73.12 19.58
C ALA A 165 -62.69 74.12 20.65
N GLN A 166 -61.80 74.63 21.51
CA GLN A 166 -62.12 75.68 22.48
C GLN A 166 -62.23 77.07 21.88
N PHE A 167 -61.70 77.28 20.67
CA PHE A 167 -61.94 78.52 19.95
C PHE A 167 -63.38 78.49 19.40
N GLU A 168 -64.31 79.06 20.16
CA GLU A 168 -65.64 79.42 19.65
C GLU A 168 -65.47 80.45 18.53
N VAL A 169 -65.68 80.01 17.29
CA VAL A 169 -65.83 80.91 16.15
C VAL A 169 -67.28 81.37 16.16
N ASP A 170 -67.49 82.60 16.61
CA ASP A 170 -68.76 83.30 16.48
C ASP A 170 -69.17 83.29 14.99
N PRO A 171 -70.24 82.59 14.58
CA PRO A 171 -70.67 82.58 13.18
C PRO A 171 -71.22 83.94 12.72
N ASP A 172 -71.30 84.92 13.62
CA ASP A 172 -71.82 86.29 13.39
C ASP A 172 -70.77 87.39 13.63
N THR A 173 -69.46 87.12 13.44
CA THR A 173 -68.50 88.22 13.22
C THR A 173 -68.31 88.46 11.73
N ASP A 174 -69.14 89.40 11.27
CA ASP A 174 -69.23 89.96 9.94
C ASP A 174 -67.87 90.22 9.28
N ALA A 175 -67.86 89.93 7.98
CA ALA A 175 -66.82 90.29 7.06
C ALA A 175 -66.71 91.82 6.97
N ALA A 176 -65.72 92.44 7.62
CA ALA A 176 -65.19 93.74 7.18
C ALA A 176 -63.96 94.18 8.00
N ALA A 177 -62.77 93.88 7.49
CA ALA A 177 -61.64 94.80 7.60
C ALA A 177 -60.70 94.58 6.42
N ALA A 178 -60.91 95.40 5.38
CA ALA A 178 -60.02 95.51 4.24
C ALA A 178 -58.62 95.94 4.70
N VAL A 179 -57.59 95.24 4.21
CA VAL A 179 -56.28 95.84 3.97
C VAL A 179 -55.94 95.59 2.50
N ASP A 180 -56.17 96.64 1.73
CA ASP A 180 -55.53 96.91 0.44
C ASP A 180 -54.04 97.12 0.68
N THR A 181 -53.20 96.27 0.10
CA THR A 181 -51.90 96.69 -0.44
C THR A 181 -51.58 95.85 -1.66
N THR A 182 -51.74 96.50 -2.80
CA THR A 182 -51.03 96.23 -4.05
C THR A 182 -49.52 96.24 -3.77
N ASP A 183 -48.82 95.11 -3.89
CA ASP A 183 -47.48 95.11 -4.51
C ASP A 183 -47.05 93.68 -4.90
N GLU A 184 -46.75 93.53 -6.18
CA GLU A 184 -46.15 92.35 -6.79
C GLU A 184 -44.63 92.49 -6.64
N PRO A 185 -43.89 91.41 -6.34
CA PRO A 185 -42.84 91.08 -7.29
C PRO A 185 -42.69 89.58 -7.58
N THR A 186 -42.34 89.38 -8.84
CA THR A 186 -42.05 88.18 -9.62
C THR A 186 -40.95 87.24 -9.10
N ALA A 187 -41.21 85.93 -9.27
CA ALA A 187 -40.32 84.84 -9.74
C ALA A 187 -39.18 84.31 -8.81
N PRO A 188 -38.68 83.05 -8.98
CA PRO A 188 -38.88 82.15 -10.11
C PRO A 188 -39.31 80.71 -9.80
N THR A 189 -39.80 80.10 -10.88
CA THR A 189 -39.96 78.68 -11.16
C THR A 189 -38.69 77.86 -10.88
N ASN A 190 -38.85 76.73 -10.20
CA ASN A 190 -37.86 75.63 -10.26
C ASN A 190 -38.51 74.42 -10.94
N ASP A 191 -38.28 74.33 -12.24
CA ASP A 191 -38.42 73.12 -13.04
C ASP A 191 -37.21 72.20 -12.76
N ALA A 192 -37.47 70.93 -12.43
CA ALA A 192 -36.64 69.73 -12.72
C ALA A 192 -37.23 68.55 -11.93
N GLU A 193 -38.18 67.82 -12.49
CA GLU A 193 -38.03 66.59 -13.32
C GLU A 193 -38.22 65.30 -12.49
N PRO A 194 -39.00 64.33 -12.99
CA PRO A 194 -39.19 63.03 -12.37
C PRO A 194 -38.30 61.96 -13.03
N THR A 195 -37.56 61.22 -12.23
CA THR A 195 -36.98 59.91 -12.61
C THR A 195 -37.41 58.95 -11.49
N GLY A 196 -38.22 57.89 -11.70
CA GLY A 196 -38.07 56.81 -12.68
C GLY A 196 -36.72 56.12 -12.41
N GLN A 197 -36.58 54.92 -11.84
CA GLN A 197 -37.37 53.68 -11.93
C GLN A 197 -36.75 52.62 -10.95
N PRO A 198 -37.05 51.30 -11.02
CA PRO A 198 -37.92 50.54 -10.13
C PRO A 198 -37.21 49.54 -9.18
N ALA A 199 -38.05 48.83 -8.42
CA ALA A 199 -37.76 47.67 -7.57
C ALA A 199 -37.32 46.39 -8.36
N PRO A 200 -37.04 45.25 -7.67
CA PRO A 200 -36.01 44.29 -8.06
C PRO A 200 -36.50 43.08 -8.88
N ASP A 201 -35.55 42.41 -9.54
CA ASP A 201 -35.66 41.09 -10.18
C ASP A 201 -34.36 40.36 -9.77
N GLY A 202 -34.29 39.16 -9.22
CA GLY A 202 -35.06 37.94 -9.46
C GLY A 202 -34.08 36.86 -9.96
N GLY A 203 -33.82 35.85 -9.12
CA GLY A 203 -33.41 34.49 -9.49
C GLY A 203 -32.07 34.27 -10.23
N ARG A 204 -31.10 33.67 -9.54
CA ARG A 204 -30.72 32.25 -9.64
C ARG A 204 -29.63 31.91 -8.63
#